data_AF-B7ASZ8-F1
#
_entry.id   AF-B7ASZ8-F1
#
_cell.length_a   1.000
_cell.length_b   1.000
_cell.length_c   1.000
_cell.angle_alpha   90.00
_cell.angle_beta   90.00
_cell.angle_gamma   90.00
#
_symmetry.space_group_name_H-M   'P 1'
#
loop_
_entity.id
_entity.type
_entity.pdbx_description
1 polymer ?
#
loop_
_entity_poly.entity_id
_entity_poly.type
_entity_poly.pdbx_seq_one_letter_code
_entity_poly.pdbx_strand_id
1 'polypeptide(L)'
;MVICPKCRSDRTAPILYGYPSHEAFEAEEQGELILGGCEMIDGMPHEDYGCLDCRYRWSKELLPATQITKIRYKVVENGPCTIDSQQSWVYEIYPDGRCKEYIYQGQSRKYQFKTDEKVSEKKAYRLACSLQKIIGAPLWEKNIVEGQVCDGCSYELQITYADKRKEIINGDVAGGTFDSILEKFVHSVFPE
;
A
#
# COMPACT_ATOMS: atom_id res chain seq x y z
N MET A 1 11.50 -9.68 6.01
CA MET A 1 10.99 -10.29 7.25
C MET A 1 9.66 -9.63 7.58
N VAL A 2 8.62 -10.44 7.76
CA VAL A 2 7.29 -9.97 8.19
C VAL A 2 7.31 -9.85 9.71
N ILE A 3 6.71 -8.77 10.24
CA ILE A 3 6.67 -8.51 11.68
C ILE A 3 5.22 -8.49 12.13
N CYS A 4 4.92 -9.08 13.29
CA CYS A 4 3.57 -9.03 13.82
C CYS A 4 3.17 -7.57 14.09
N PRO A 5 2.08 -7.07 13.48
CA PRO A 5 1.64 -5.69 13.68
C PRO A 5 1.11 -5.44 15.10
N LYS A 6 0.71 -6.51 15.82
CA LYS A 6 0.17 -6.46 17.18
C LYS A 6 1.25 -6.44 18.27
N CYS A 7 2.20 -7.38 18.23
CA CYS A 7 3.20 -7.57 19.30
C CYS A 7 4.64 -7.27 18.89
N ARG A 8 4.89 -6.93 17.62
CA ARG A 8 6.23 -6.66 17.05
C ARG A 8 7.20 -7.85 17.02
N SER A 9 6.75 -9.05 17.36
CA SER A 9 7.53 -10.28 17.14
C SER A 9 7.79 -10.51 15.66
N ASP A 10 8.97 -11.02 15.35
CA ASP A 10 9.37 -11.52 14.02
C ASP A 10 9.06 -13.02 13.83
N ARG A 11 8.63 -13.71 14.89
CA ARG A 11 8.11 -15.09 14.84
C ARG A 11 6.73 -15.12 14.22
N THR A 12 6.71 -14.97 12.90
CA THR A 12 5.52 -14.96 12.06
C THR A 12 5.65 -16.00 10.97
N ALA A 13 4.53 -16.57 10.57
CA ALA A 13 4.49 -17.63 9.58
C ALA A 13 3.31 -17.39 8.62
N PRO A 14 3.44 -17.75 7.33
CA PRO A 14 2.34 -17.71 6.37
C PRO A 14 1.24 -18.69 6.78
N ILE A 15 0.01 -18.37 6.40
CA ILE A 15 -1.15 -19.24 6.62
C ILE A 15 -1.39 -20.08 5.35
N LEU A 16 -1.50 -21.39 5.52
CA LEU A 16 -1.85 -22.34 4.46
C LEU A 16 -3.32 -22.78 4.62
N TYR A 17 -4.12 -22.62 3.57
CA TYR A 17 -5.50 -23.10 3.51
C TYR A 17 -5.63 -24.32 2.60
N GLY A 18 -6.70 -25.08 2.81
CA GLY A 18 -7.04 -26.28 2.05
C GLY A 18 -6.81 -27.56 2.85
N TYR A 19 -6.77 -28.69 2.15
CA TYR A 19 -6.47 -29.99 2.76
C TYR A 19 -4.95 -30.16 2.91
N PRO A 20 -4.42 -30.24 4.14
CA PRO A 20 -2.98 -30.32 4.37
C PRO A 20 -2.40 -31.67 3.94
N SER A 21 -1.20 -31.65 3.37
CA SER A 21 -0.38 -32.86 3.20
C SER A 21 0.31 -33.24 4.51
N HIS A 22 0.98 -34.40 4.56
CA HIS A 22 1.74 -34.80 5.74
C HIS A 22 2.88 -33.80 6.04
N GLU A 23 3.58 -33.35 5.00
CA GLU A 23 4.66 -32.37 5.11
C GLU A 23 4.15 -31.02 5.65
N ALA A 24 2.91 -30.65 5.31
CA ALA A 24 2.30 -29.43 5.84
C ALA A 24 2.04 -29.51 7.36
N PHE A 25 1.71 -30.69 7.88
CA PHE A 25 1.61 -30.89 9.34
C PHE A 25 2.97 -30.77 10.03
N GLU A 26 4.01 -31.40 9.47
CA GLU A 26 5.38 -31.30 10.02
C GLU A 26 5.87 -29.85 10.02
N ALA A 27 5.62 -29.10 8.95
CA ALA A 27 5.96 -27.69 8.83
C ALA A 27 5.20 -26.80 9.84
N GLU A 28 3.94 -27.13 10.15
CA GLU A 28 3.18 -26.43 11.21
C GLU A 28 3.81 -26.69 12.60
N GLU A 29 4.17 -27.94 12.90
CA GLU A 29 4.82 -28.30 14.17
C GLU A 29 6.17 -27.58 14.36
N GLN A 30 6.91 -27.38 13.27
CA GLN A 30 8.15 -26.61 13.24
C GLN A 30 7.93 -25.09 13.30
N GLY A 31 6.68 -24.62 13.14
CA GLY A 31 6.32 -23.22 13.12
C GLY A 31 6.68 -22.49 11.82
N GLU A 32 6.90 -23.23 10.73
CA GLU A 32 7.21 -22.66 9.41
C GLU A 32 5.96 -22.15 8.68
N LEU A 33 4.79 -22.72 8.99
CA LEU A 33 3.47 -22.29 8.51
C LEU A 33 2.41 -22.41 9.60
N ILE A 34 1.21 -21.88 9.34
CA ILE A 34 0.03 -22.04 10.19
C ILE A 34 -1.10 -22.62 9.34
N LEU A 35 -1.81 -23.64 9.82
CA LEU A 35 -2.99 -24.14 9.12
C LEU A 35 -4.20 -23.21 9.36
N GLY A 36 -4.75 -22.70 8.25
CA GLY A 36 -5.82 -21.69 8.22
C GLY A 36 -7.22 -22.28 8.27
N GLY A 37 -7.41 -23.48 7.74
CA GLY A 37 -8.70 -24.15 7.55
C GLY A 37 -8.85 -24.69 6.13
N CYS A 38 -9.94 -25.43 5.88
CA CYS A 38 -10.17 -26.10 4.59
C CYS A 38 -10.85 -25.22 3.54
N GLU A 39 -11.63 -24.22 3.94
CA GLU A 39 -12.48 -23.44 3.05
C GLU A 39 -12.00 -21.99 2.94
N MET A 40 -12.02 -21.48 1.70
CA MET A 40 -11.88 -20.06 1.40
C MET A 40 -13.06 -19.64 0.54
N ILE A 41 -13.59 -18.45 0.81
CA ILE A 41 -14.62 -17.84 -0.01
C ILE A 41 -13.91 -17.02 -1.10
N ASP A 42 -14.08 -17.43 -2.35
CA ASP A 42 -13.51 -16.72 -3.50
C ASP A 42 -13.93 -15.25 -3.49
N GLY A 43 -12.94 -14.38 -3.64
CA GLY A 43 -13.14 -12.93 -3.70
C GLY A 43 -13.38 -12.24 -2.36
N MET A 44 -13.39 -12.95 -1.23
CA MET A 44 -13.23 -12.33 0.09
C MET A 44 -11.75 -12.22 0.46
N PRO A 45 -11.35 -11.14 1.16
CA PRO A 45 -10.06 -11.08 1.83
C PRO A 45 -9.92 -12.18 2.88
N HIS A 46 -8.77 -12.84 2.92
CA HIS A 46 -8.43 -13.86 3.93
C HIS A 46 -7.15 -13.47 4.65
N GLU A 47 -6.95 -14.00 5.85
CA GLU A 47 -5.72 -13.82 6.61
C GLU A 47 -4.60 -14.59 5.92
N ASP A 48 -3.43 -13.99 5.68
CA ASP A 48 -2.33 -14.62 4.96
C ASP A 48 -1.10 -14.85 5.83
N TYR A 49 -1.06 -14.27 7.03
CA TYR A 49 0.00 -14.40 8.01
C TYR A 49 -0.55 -14.51 9.43
N GLY A 50 0.19 -15.20 10.29
CA GLY A 50 -0.06 -15.26 11.72
C GLY A 50 1.20 -15.14 12.55
N CYS A 51 1.03 -14.78 13.82
CA CYS A 51 2.12 -14.67 14.79
C CYS A 51 2.13 -15.87 15.71
N LEU A 52 3.29 -16.51 15.86
CA LEU A 52 3.45 -17.70 16.70
C LEU A 52 3.40 -17.36 18.20
N ASP A 53 3.79 -16.13 18.58
CA ASP A 53 3.84 -15.71 19.98
C ASP A 53 2.48 -15.20 20.50
N CYS A 54 1.78 -14.35 19.73
CA CYS A 54 0.52 -13.74 20.18
C CYS A 54 -0.74 -14.25 19.47
N ARG A 55 -0.59 -15.20 18.54
CA ARG A 55 -1.66 -15.86 17.76
C ARG A 55 -2.53 -14.92 16.93
N TYR A 56 -2.16 -13.64 16.80
CA TYR A 56 -2.83 -12.71 15.90
C TYR A 56 -2.63 -13.17 14.47
N ARG A 57 -3.71 -13.16 13.68
CA ARG A 57 -3.74 -13.46 12.25
C ARG A 57 -4.20 -12.22 11.49
N TRP A 58 -3.67 -12.01 10.29
CA TRP A 58 -3.95 -10.81 9.49
C TRP A 58 -3.62 -10.99 8.02
N SER A 59 -4.05 -10.04 7.21
CA SER A 59 -3.56 -9.78 5.85
C SER A 59 -3.59 -8.29 5.55
N LYS A 60 -2.93 -7.84 4.47
CA LYS A 60 -2.92 -6.42 4.08
C LYS A 60 -4.33 -5.86 3.88
N GLU A 61 -5.25 -6.68 3.37
CA GLU A 61 -6.63 -6.32 3.09
C GLU A 61 -7.47 -6.19 4.37
N LEU A 62 -7.20 -7.04 5.37
CA LEU A 62 -7.91 -7.05 6.66
C LEU A 62 -7.31 -6.13 7.72
N LEU A 63 -6.09 -5.62 7.52
CA LEU A 63 -5.47 -4.68 8.46
C LEU A 63 -6.24 -3.34 8.49
N PRO A 64 -6.46 -2.76 9.68
CA PRO A 64 -7.08 -1.46 9.77
C PRO A 64 -6.12 -0.37 9.25
N ALA A 65 -6.68 0.76 8.80
CA ALA A 65 -5.90 1.90 8.29
C ALA A 65 -4.86 2.43 9.29
N THR A 66 -5.05 2.20 10.60
CA THR A 66 -4.08 2.53 11.65
C THR A 66 -2.76 1.77 11.55
N GLN A 67 -2.73 0.67 10.79
CA GLN A 67 -1.53 -0.13 10.54
C GLN A 67 -0.76 0.34 9.30
N ILE A 68 -1.26 1.32 8.56
CA ILE A 68 -0.50 1.98 7.49
C ILE A 68 0.56 2.88 8.14
N THR A 69 1.81 2.72 7.74
CA THR A 69 2.97 3.45 8.30
C THR A 69 3.55 4.48 7.33
N LYS A 70 3.29 4.32 6.04
CA LYS A 70 3.71 5.25 4.99
C LYS A 70 2.88 5.05 3.74
N ILE A 71 2.39 6.13 3.17
CA ILE A 71 1.82 6.17 1.83
C ILE A 71 2.82 6.92 0.96
N ARG A 72 3.26 6.29 -0.13
CA ARG A 72 4.14 6.91 -1.12
C ARG A 72 3.41 6.94 -2.46
N TYR A 73 3.20 8.12 -3.00
CA TYR A 73 2.56 8.32 -4.28
C TYR A 73 3.58 8.97 -5.22
N LYS A 74 4.01 8.24 -6.25
CA LYS A 74 4.96 8.71 -7.25
C LYS A 74 4.22 8.97 -8.54
N VAL A 75 4.38 10.15 -9.12
CA VAL A 75 3.84 10.55 -10.42
C VAL A 75 4.98 10.79 -11.39
N VAL A 76 4.87 10.32 -12.63
CA VAL A 76 5.89 10.43 -13.68
C VAL A 76 5.25 10.90 -14.97
N GLU A 77 5.84 11.89 -15.63
CA GLU A 77 5.41 12.30 -16.97
C GLU A 77 5.79 11.23 -18.01
N ASN A 78 4.83 10.82 -18.84
CA ASN A 78 5.00 9.88 -19.95
C ASN A 78 5.12 10.58 -21.32
N GLY A 79 4.95 11.90 -21.38
CA GLY A 79 4.91 12.66 -22.63
C GLY A 79 6.19 12.59 -23.49
N PRO A 80 6.18 13.10 -24.73
CA PRO A 80 7.28 12.98 -25.71
C PRO A 80 8.53 13.81 -25.36
N CYS A 81 8.63 14.27 -24.12
CA CYS A 81 9.76 15.01 -23.61
C CYS A 81 11.04 14.19 -23.72
N THR A 82 12.17 14.87 -23.89
CA THR A 82 13.48 14.21 -23.79
C THR A 82 13.63 13.60 -22.39
N ILE A 83 14.37 12.49 -22.31
CA ILE A 83 14.63 11.80 -21.03
C ILE A 83 15.14 12.78 -19.96
N ASP A 84 15.94 13.77 -20.34
CA ASP A 84 16.51 14.76 -19.41
C ASP A 84 15.51 15.82 -18.93
N SER A 85 14.39 15.97 -19.65
CA SER A 85 13.34 16.93 -19.31
C SER A 85 12.18 16.29 -18.55
N GLN A 86 12.09 14.96 -18.50
CA GLN A 86 11.04 14.22 -17.79
C GLN A 86 11.02 14.61 -16.31
N GLN A 87 9.86 15.01 -15.81
CA GLN A 87 9.68 15.26 -14.38
C GLN A 87 9.04 14.06 -13.69
N SER A 88 9.39 13.89 -12.42
CA SER A 88 8.64 13.02 -11.52
C SER A 88 8.51 13.62 -10.14
N TRP A 89 7.34 13.43 -9.56
CA TRP A 89 6.97 13.88 -8.23
C TRP A 89 6.85 12.67 -7.32
N VAL A 90 7.34 12.79 -6.10
CA VAL A 90 7.17 11.77 -5.07
C VAL A 90 6.60 12.43 -3.83
N TYR A 91 5.41 12.00 -3.45
CA TYR A 91 4.73 12.42 -2.25
C TYR A 91 4.84 11.31 -1.21
N GLU A 92 5.31 11.64 -0.02
CA GLU A 92 5.35 10.73 1.13
C GLU A 92 4.46 11.28 2.24
N ILE A 93 3.45 10.49 2.63
CA ILE A 93 2.51 10.83 3.69
C ILE A 93 2.68 9.84 4.85
N TYR A 94 2.78 10.38 6.07
CA TYR A 94 2.98 9.62 7.30
C TYR A 94 1.76 9.75 8.24
N PRO A 95 1.50 8.76 9.12
CA PRO A 95 0.34 8.78 10.02
C PRO A 95 0.31 9.97 10.99
N ASP A 96 1.48 10.47 11.37
CA ASP A 96 1.65 11.66 12.22
C ASP A 96 1.38 12.99 11.48
N GLY A 97 0.88 12.92 10.25
CA GLY A 97 0.53 14.07 9.42
C GLY A 97 1.71 14.73 8.72
N ARG A 98 2.95 14.22 8.86
CA ARG A 98 4.06 14.70 8.04
C ARG A 98 3.82 14.34 6.57
N CYS A 99 4.00 15.32 5.70
CA CYS A 99 3.93 15.17 4.26
C CYS A 99 5.23 15.68 3.64
N LYS A 100 5.76 14.98 2.66
CA LYS A 100 6.95 15.41 1.92
C LYS A 100 6.70 15.31 0.43
N GLU A 101 7.12 16.31 -0.30
CA GLU A 101 7.18 16.31 -1.75
C GLU A 101 8.64 16.32 -2.17
N TYR A 102 8.94 15.56 -3.22
CA TYR A 102 10.22 15.55 -3.89
C TYR A 102 9.99 15.68 -5.39
N ILE A 103 10.72 16.57 -6.04
CA ILE A 103 10.69 16.76 -7.49
C ILE A 103 12.02 16.29 -8.05
N TYR A 104 11.96 15.39 -9.04
CA TYR A 104 13.12 14.87 -9.76
C TYR A 104 13.02 15.28 -11.23
N GLN A 105 14.17 15.52 -11.84
CA GLN A 105 14.29 15.78 -13.27
C GLN A 105 15.20 14.73 -13.91
N GLY A 106 14.74 14.22 -15.05
CA GLY A 106 15.35 13.16 -15.83
C GLY A 106 15.63 11.90 -15.02
N GLN A 107 16.76 11.24 -15.30
CA GLN A 107 17.14 9.98 -14.65
C GLN A 107 17.90 10.15 -13.34
N SER A 108 18.02 11.38 -12.83
CA SER A 108 18.74 11.65 -11.59
C SER A 108 18.06 10.97 -10.39
N ARG A 109 18.87 10.32 -9.55
CA ARG A 109 18.42 9.80 -8.23
C ARG A 109 18.42 10.86 -7.13
N LYS A 110 18.92 12.07 -7.42
CA LYS A 110 18.88 13.21 -6.51
C LYS A 110 17.70 14.09 -6.89
N TYR A 111 16.88 14.42 -5.89
CA TYR A 111 15.81 15.40 -6.05
C TYR A 111 16.41 16.78 -6.32
N GLN A 112 15.68 17.59 -7.08
CA GLN A 112 15.97 19.01 -7.25
C GLN A 112 15.35 19.83 -6.14
N PHE A 113 14.08 19.54 -5.84
CA PHE A 113 13.32 20.23 -4.81
C PHE A 113 12.79 19.25 -3.79
N LYS A 114 12.67 19.74 -2.55
CA LYS A 114 12.06 19.04 -1.43
C LYS A 114 11.22 20.03 -0.65
N THR A 115 9.96 19.70 -0.46
CA THR A 115 9.02 20.48 0.34
C THR A 115 8.55 19.59 1.49
N ASP A 116 8.60 20.11 2.72
CA ASP A 116 8.08 19.41 3.90
C ASP A 116 6.88 20.18 4.43
N GLU A 117 5.73 19.51 4.49
CA GLU A 117 4.47 20.06 4.98
C GLU A 117 3.95 19.24 6.15
N LYS A 118 3.00 19.83 6.90
CA LYS A 118 2.33 19.13 8.00
C LYS A 118 0.83 19.36 7.98
N VAL A 119 0.09 18.26 7.95
CA VAL A 119 -1.37 18.25 8.12
C VAL A 119 -1.76 17.73 9.50
N SER A 120 -3.04 17.87 9.85
CA SER A 120 -3.57 17.18 11.02
C SER A 120 -3.52 15.66 10.83
N GLU A 121 -3.24 14.92 11.91
CA GLU A 121 -3.28 13.45 11.92
C GLU A 121 -4.63 12.92 11.42
N LYS A 122 -5.72 13.63 11.76
CA LYS A 122 -7.08 13.32 11.27
C LYS A 122 -7.18 13.39 9.74
N LYS A 123 -6.51 14.35 9.09
CA LYS A 123 -6.51 14.49 7.62
C LYS A 123 -5.73 13.33 6.98
N ALA A 124 -4.55 12.98 7.49
CA ALA A 124 -3.77 11.83 7.02
C ALA A 124 -4.51 10.49 7.27
N TYR A 125 -5.13 10.34 8.44
CA TYR A 125 -5.92 9.14 8.76
C TYR A 125 -7.12 8.97 7.85
N ARG A 126 -7.81 10.06 7.46
CA ARG A 126 -8.91 10.00 6.47
C ARG A 126 -8.43 9.47 5.12
N LEU A 127 -7.27 9.91 4.63
CA LEU A 127 -6.67 9.38 3.40
C LEU A 127 -6.41 7.87 3.55
N ALA A 128 -5.76 7.45 4.65
CA ALA A 128 -5.48 6.06 4.94
C ALA A 128 -6.76 5.19 4.97
N CYS A 129 -7.83 5.67 5.61
CA CYS A 129 -9.14 5.02 5.62
C CYS A 129 -9.74 4.89 4.22
N SER A 130 -9.69 5.95 3.40
CA SER A 130 -10.21 5.92 2.03
C SER A 130 -9.50 4.87 1.18
N LEU A 131 -8.17 4.78 1.28
CA LEU A 131 -7.38 3.77 0.56
C LEU A 131 -7.64 2.36 1.07
N GLN A 132 -7.59 2.16 2.41
CA GLN A 132 -7.79 0.83 3.00
C GLN A 132 -9.20 0.29 2.74
N LYS A 133 -10.22 1.15 2.66
CA LYS A 133 -11.59 0.75 2.31
C LYS A 133 -11.66 0.11 0.92
N ILE A 134 -10.89 0.60 -0.04
CA ILE A 134 -10.86 0.04 -1.40
C ILE A 134 -10.06 -1.26 -1.41
N ILE A 135 -8.90 -1.29 -0.73
CA ILE A 135 -8.01 -2.44 -0.68
C ILE A 135 -8.69 -3.64 -0.01
N GLY A 136 -9.36 -3.40 1.12
CA GLY A 136 -10.05 -4.42 1.91
C GLY A 136 -11.46 -4.77 1.44
N ALA A 137 -11.97 -4.17 0.36
CA ALA A 137 -13.28 -4.54 -0.16
C ALA A 137 -13.24 -5.95 -0.81
N PRO A 138 -14.31 -6.75 -0.73
CA PRO A 138 -14.45 -7.95 -1.55
C PRO A 138 -14.37 -7.64 -3.04
N LEU A 139 -13.94 -8.61 -3.87
CA LEU A 139 -13.74 -8.41 -5.31
C LEU A 139 -14.99 -7.87 -6.02
N TRP A 140 -16.18 -8.36 -5.68
CA TRP A 140 -17.44 -7.91 -6.28
C TRP A 140 -17.88 -6.50 -5.84
N GLU A 141 -17.25 -5.95 -4.80
CA GLU A 141 -17.48 -4.58 -4.30
C GLU A 141 -16.36 -3.61 -4.72
N LYS A 142 -15.24 -4.12 -5.25
CA LYS A 142 -14.13 -3.30 -5.78
C LYS A 142 -14.55 -2.63 -7.10
N ASN A 143 -15.30 -1.54 -6.98
CA ASN A 143 -15.64 -0.66 -8.11
C ASN A 143 -14.47 0.28 -8.43
N ILE A 144 -13.34 -0.28 -8.89
CA ILE A 144 -12.16 0.48 -9.27
C ILE A 144 -12.31 0.91 -10.73
N VAL A 145 -12.29 2.23 -10.95
CA VAL A 145 -12.24 2.84 -12.28
C VAL A 145 -10.78 3.16 -12.57
N GLU A 146 -10.26 2.62 -13.66
CA GLU A 146 -8.95 2.95 -14.19
C GLU A 146 -9.12 3.92 -15.35
N GLY A 147 -8.55 5.13 -15.21
CA GLY A 147 -8.33 6.00 -16.35
C GLY A 147 -7.02 5.58 -17.04
N GLN A 148 -7.01 5.59 -18.38
CA GLN A 148 -5.83 5.28 -19.18
C GLN A 148 -5.52 6.45 -20.11
N VAL A 149 -4.26 6.86 -20.16
CA VAL A 149 -3.79 7.92 -21.08
C VAL A 149 -2.45 7.53 -21.70
N CYS A 150 -2.34 7.67 -23.02
CA CYS A 150 -1.11 7.36 -23.75
C CYS A 150 -0.04 8.46 -23.57
N ASP A 151 -0.47 9.72 -23.51
CA ASP A 151 0.31 10.92 -23.25
C ASP A 151 -0.26 11.60 -22.00
N GLY A 152 0.57 11.74 -20.96
CA GLY A 152 0.11 12.23 -19.66
C GLY A 152 1.04 11.81 -18.55
N CYS A 153 0.50 11.57 -17.35
CA CYS A 153 1.26 11.09 -16.21
C CYS A 153 0.83 9.69 -15.79
N SER A 154 1.80 8.84 -15.44
CA SER A 154 1.55 7.58 -14.74
C SER A 154 1.82 7.76 -13.24
N TYR A 155 1.25 6.89 -12.42
CA TYR A 155 1.53 6.83 -11.01
C TYR A 155 1.86 5.43 -10.49
N GLU A 156 2.64 5.41 -9.41
CA GLU A 156 2.89 4.26 -8.55
C GLU A 156 2.50 4.65 -7.11
N LEU A 157 1.44 4.04 -6.60
CA LEU A 157 1.03 4.11 -5.20
C LEU A 157 1.63 2.94 -4.43
N GLN A 158 2.45 3.23 -3.43
CA GLN A 158 3.00 2.25 -2.50
C GLN A 158 2.50 2.52 -1.07
N ILE A 159 1.75 1.58 -0.49
CA ILE A 159 1.29 1.64 0.90
C ILE A 159 2.12 0.66 1.72
N THR A 160 2.76 1.13 2.78
CA THR A 160 3.61 0.32 3.66
C THR A 160 2.92 0.08 4.99
N TYR A 161 2.80 -1.19 5.39
CA TYR A 161 2.12 -1.60 6.61
C TYR A 161 3.09 -1.81 7.78
N ALA A 162 2.53 -1.87 8.98
CA ALA A 162 3.25 -2.10 10.24
C ALA A 162 4.01 -3.43 10.27
N ASP A 163 3.57 -4.41 9.47
CA ASP A 163 4.22 -5.71 9.28
C ASP A 163 5.36 -5.69 8.24
N LYS A 164 5.72 -4.50 7.75
CA LYS A 164 6.75 -4.20 6.74
C LYS A 164 6.40 -4.60 5.31
N ARG A 165 5.26 -5.25 5.07
CA ARG A 165 4.79 -5.54 3.72
C ARG A 165 4.28 -4.29 3.03
N LYS A 166 4.23 -4.34 1.70
CA LYS A 166 3.79 -3.26 0.84
C LYS A 166 2.63 -3.70 -0.06
N GLU A 167 1.71 -2.78 -0.31
CA GLU A 167 0.78 -2.83 -1.43
C GLU A 167 1.29 -1.88 -2.51
N ILE A 168 1.30 -2.31 -3.76
CA ILE A 168 1.76 -1.51 -4.90
C ILE A 168 0.65 -1.51 -5.94
N ILE A 169 0.19 -0.31 -6.30
CA ILE A 169 -0.87 -0.09 -7.29
C ILE A 169 -0.32 0.89 -8.32
N ASN A 170 -0.42 0.53 -9.59
CA ASN A 170 -0.01 1.38 -10.70
C ASN A 170 -1.24 1.81 -11.50
N GLY A 171 -1.17 2.96 -12.16
CA GLY A 171 -2.19 3.43 -13.06
C GLY A 171 -1.78 4.74 -13.72
N ASP A 172 -2.71 5.37 -14.43
CA ASP A 172 -2.51 6.69 -15.00
C ASP A 172 -3.30 7.75 -14.25
N VAL A 173 -2.77 8.98 -14.24
CA VAL A 173 -3.45 10.15 -13.69
C VAL A 173 -4.46 10.63 -14.73
N ALA A 174 -5.70 10.14 -14.61
CA ALA A 174 -6.73 10.28 -15.65
C ALA A 174 -8.16 10.33 -15.08
N GLY A 175 -8.32 10.62 -13.79
CA GLY A 175 -9.62 10.68 -13.11
C GLY A 175 -10.13 9.31 -12.65
N GLY A 176 -9.25 8.33 -12.47
CA GLY A 176 -9.57 7.04 -11.88
C GLY A 176 -9.82 7.11 -10.37
N THR A 177 -10.09 5.96 -9.75
CA THR A 177 -10.46 5.92 -8.32
C THR A 177 -9.31 6.34 -7.39
N PHE A 178 -8.10 5.82 -7.60
CA PHE A 178 -6.97 6.07 -6.71
C PHE A 178 -6.34 7.45 -6.93
N ASP A 179 -6.05 7.80 -8.19
CA ASP A 179 -5.50 9.10 -8.57
C ASP A 179 -6.45 10.24 -8.15
N SER A 180 -7.76 10.13 -8.34
CA SER A 180 -8.70 11.16 -7.87
C SER A 180 -8.61 11.41 -6.36
N ILE A 181 -8.40 10.37 -5.54
CA ILE A 181 -8.24 10.49 -4.09
C ILE A 181 -6.89 11.14 -3.75
N LEU A 182 -5.82 10.71 -4.42
CA LEU A 182 -4.45 11.12 -4.16
C LEU A 182 -4.20 12.56 -4.63
N GLU A 183 -4.57 12.89 -5.87
CA GLU A 183 -4.46 14.24 -6.45
C GLU A 183 -5.23 15.26 -5.60
N LYS A 184 -6.47 14.93 -5.20
CA LYS A 184 -7.25 15.79 -4.30
C LYS A 184 -6.55 16.02 -2.96
N PHE A 185 -5.91 15.00 -2.40
CA PHE A 185 -5.15 15.15 -1.16
C PHE A 185 -3.91 16.01 -1.38
N VAL A 186 -3.09 15.69 -2.38
CA VAL A 186 -1.82 16.35 -2.69
C VAL A 186 -2.03 17.84 -2.96
N HIS A 187 -2.94 18.22 -3.86
CA HIS A 187 -3.26 19.63 -4.14
C HIS A 187 -3.76 20.40 -2.92
N SER A 188 -4.35 19.71 -1.93
CA SER A 188 -4.79 20.34 -0.69
C SER A 188 -3.67 20.52 0.36
N VAL A 189 -2.46 20.04 0.08
CA VAL A 189 -1.29 20.10 0.96
C VAL A 189 -0.16 20.90 0.31
N PHE A 190 0.10 20.64 -0.96
CA PHE A 190 1.13 21.28 -1.78
C PHE A 190 0.42 22.08 -2.89
N PRO A 191 0.01 23.33 -2.62
CA PRO A 191 -0.50 24.21 -3.68
C PRO A 191 0.67 24.64 -4.59
N GLU A 192 0.37 24.77 -5.89
CA GLU A 192 1.30 25.31 -6.90
C GLU A 192 1.76 26.74 -6.61
#